data_AF-A0A6G4U459-F1
#
_entry.id   AF-A0A6G4U459-F1
#
_cell.length_a   1.000
_cell.length_b   1.000
_cell.length_c   1.000
_cell.angle_alpha   90.00
_cell.angle_beta   90.00
_cell.angle_gamma   90.00
#
_symmetry.space_group_name_H-M   'P 1'
#
loop_
_entity.id
_entity.type
_entity.pdbx_description
1 polymer ?
#
loop_
_entity_poly.entity_id
_entity_poly.type
_entity_poly.pdbx_seq_one_letter_code
_entity_poly.pdbx_strand_id
1 'polypeptide(L)'
;MRHPSRAARVAAAVLIAAAAAGCGTSPGGGSGTEVPAPPADPRVLVLRVEERQSNPYPWERVALPRFALYGGGRVVVPGRGDGALFAAREYRLPKARYRALVAAAYDAGLDRSALHDDRSQTDADATEVALRTPDGLRVTKVVAPDGGGDGARARVLDFLAGLPQPPRDTAPYRPAALAVLATGGVDAGTRTPRPWPLRPPLAEGVRTRDGQCRVLRGPAAAEAGRLAAGARRDTRWSGGELTYAVAFRPLYPEEKRCADLD
;
A
#
# COMPACT_ATOMS: atom_id res chain seq x y z
N MET A 1 60.10 48.13 -2.95
CA MET A 1 59.87 49.11 -1.86
C MET A 1 59.28 48.36 -0.68
N ARG A 2 59.91 48.47 0.49
CA ARG A 2 59.59 47.75 1.74
C ARG A 2 58.93 48.70 2.75
N HIS A 3 58.22 48.10 3.73
CA HIS A 3 57.69 48.61 5.01
C HIS A 3 56.34 49.38 5.01
N PRO A 4 55.58 49.42 6.14
CA PRO A 4 55.41 48.45 7.24
C PRO A 4 53.96 48.29 7.81
N SER A 5 53.74 47.18 8.52
CA SER A 5 53.09 46.94 9.83
C SER A 5 51.95 47.85 10.39
N ARG A 6 50.90 47.20 10.93
CA ARG A 6 50.30 47.31 12.31
C ARG A 6 48.91 46.66 12.32
N ALA A 7 48.69 45.51 12.96
CA ALA A 7 48.48 45.28 14.39
C ALA A 7 47.27 46.05 14.98
N ALA A 8 46.15 45.34 15.21
CA ALA A 8 45.24 45.59 16.33
C ALA A 8 44.45 44.30 16.64
N ARG A 9 44.84 43.65 17.74
CA ARG A 9 44.05 42.64 18.45
C ARG A 9 43.04 43.40 19.31
N VAL A 10 41.77 43.02 19.29
CA VAL A 10 40.89 43.18 20.45
C VAL A 10 40.11 41.89 20.61
N ALA A 11 40.46 41.15 21.66
CA ALA A 11 39.69 40.08 22.23
C ALA A 11 38.59 40.68 23.11
N ALA A 12 37.37 40.13 23.00
CA ALA A 12 36.35 40.25 24.04
C ALA A 12 35.64 38.90 24.13
N ALA A 13 36.12 38.08 25.06
CA ALA A 13 35.43 36.91 25.53
C ALA A 13 34.29 37.36 26.45
N VAL A 14 33.07 36.95 26.15
CA VAL A 14 31.95 36.98 27.09
C VAL A 14 31.46 35.55 27.25
N LEU A 15 31.98 34.90 28.30
CA LEU A 15 31.40 33.70 28.89
C LEU A 15 30.13 34.12 29.63
N ILE A 16 28.96 33.64 29.18
CA ILE A 16 27.75 33.58 30.00
C ILE A 16 27.38 32.11 30.11
N ALA A 17 27.78 31.51 31.23
CA ALA A 17 27.33 30.21 31.67
C ALA A 17 25.99 30.39 32.41
N ALA A 18 24.88 30.11 31.72
CA ALA A 18 23.58 29.97 32.35
C ALA A 18 23.31 28.47 32.58
N ALA A 19 23.62 28.00 33.80
CA ALA A 19 23.23 26.68 34.28
C ALA A 19 21.75 26.70 34.66
N ALA A 20 20.86 26.37 33.72
CA ALA A 20 19.48 26.04 34.02
C ALA A 20 19.40 24.56 34.40
N ALA A 21 19.40 24.27 35.71
CA ALA A 21 18.99 23.00 36.26
C ALA A 21 17.48 22.82 36.01
N GLY A 22 17.12 22.32 34.83
CA GLY A 22 15.77 21.86 34.54
C GLY A 22 15.55 20.50 35.16
N CYS A 23 14.75 20.44 36.23
CA CYS A 23 14.17 19.21 36.74
C CYS A 23 13.39 18.54 35.59
N GLY A 24 13.99 17.51 34.99
CA GLY A 24 13.32 16.64 34.03
C GLY A 24 12.28 15.80 34.74
N THR A 25 11.06 16.33 34.83
CA THR A 25 9.86 15.54 35.10
C THR A 25 9.78 14.46 34.03
N SER A 26 10.17 13.23 34.38
CA SER A 26 10.00 12.06 33.52
C SER A 26 8.50 11.84 33.34
N PRO A 27 7.93 12.04 32.14
CA PRO A 27 6.53 11.76 31.94
C PRO A 27 6.34 10.24 32.02
N GLY A 28 5.52 9.84 32.99
CA GLY A 28 4.75 8.61 33.05
C GLY A 28 5.32 7.41 32.32
N GLY A 29 5.78 6.43 33.11
CA GLY A 29 5.70 5.02 32.72
C GLY A 29 4.26 4.66 32.44
N GLY A 30 3.80 4.95 31.22
CA GLY A 30 2.71 4.20 30.63
C GLY A 30 3.18 2.76 30.56
N SER A 31 2.35 1.85 31.05
CA SER A 31 2.48 0.41 30.80
C SER A 31 2.42 0.20 29.28
N GLY A 32 3.54 0.48 28.60
CA GLY A 32 3.65 0.37 27.17
C GLY A 32 3.42 -1.09 26.84
N THR A 33 2.36 -1.36 26.08
CA THR A 33 2.15 -2.67 25.49
C THR A 33 3.46 -3.09 24.85
N GLU A 34 4.06 -4.18 25.33
CA GLU A 34 5.31 -4.66 24.79
C GLU A 34 5.10 -4.97 23.30
N VAL A 35 5.76 -4.21 22.42
CA VAL A 35 5.66 -4.40 20.98
C VAL A 35 6.47 -5.65 20.61
N PRO A 36 5.85 -6.71 20.08
CA PRO A 36 6.57 -7.91 19.69
C PRO A 36 7.61 -7.63 18.62
N ALA A 37 8.70 -8.40 18.63
CA ALA A 37 9.71 -8.31 17.59
C ALA A 37 9.07 -8.63 16.22
N PRO A 38 9.18 -7.73 15.22
CA PRO A 38 8.49 -7.94 13.97
C PRO A 38 9.21 -9.00 13.10
N PRO A 39 8.47 -9.71 12.22
CA PRO A 39 9.03 -10.81 11.41
C PRO A 39 10.28 -10.43 10.60
N ALA A 40 11.22 -11.38 10.46
CA ALA A 40 12.41 -11.18 9.64
C ALA A 40 12.27 -11.68 8.19
N ASP A 41 11.39 -12.66 7.93
CA ASP A 41 11.20 -13.26 6.60
C ASP A 41 10.53 -12.26 5.63
N PRO A 42 11.16 -11.90 4.49
CA PRO A 42 10.64 -10.91 3.53
C PRO A 42 9.41 -11.35 2.74
N ARG A 43 8.88 -12.56 3.00
CA ARG A 43 7.64 -13.08 2.44
C ARG A 43 6.46 -12.98 3.41
N VAL A 44 6.71 -12.70 4.68
CA VAL A 44 5.66 -12.58 5.69
C VAL A 44 5.10 -11.17 5.68
N LEU A 45 3.80 -11.03 5.38
CA LEU A 45 3.09 -9.76 5.46
C LEU A 45 3.05 -9.27 6.93
N VAL A 46 3.42 -8.01 7.13
CA VAL A 46 3.47 -7.34 8.44
C VAL A 46 2.39 -6.27 8.53
N LEU A 47 2.31 -5.39 7.54
CA LEU A 47 1.31 -4.32 7.49
C LEU A 47 0.84 -4.16 6.06
N ARG A 48 -0.48 -4.07 5.85
CA ARG A 48 -1.09 -3.78 4.55
C ARG A 48 -2.10 -2.66 4.69
N VAL A 49 -2.10 -1.72 3.75
CA VAL A 49 -3.07 -0.63 3.66
C VAL A 49 -3.74 -0.72 2.29
N GLU A 50 -5.05 -0.91 2.31
CA GLU A 50 -5.90 -0.99 1.13
C GLU A 50 -6.90 0.16 1.13
N GLU A 51 -7.12 0.74 -0.04
CA GLU A 51 -8.16 1.74 -0.27
C GLU A 51 -9.27 1.08 -1.08
N ARG A 52 -10.50 1.22 -0.59
CA ARG A 52 -11.71 0.67 -1.21
C ARG A 52 -12.60 1.84 -1.57
N GLN A 53 -12.74 2.07 -2.87
CA GLN A 53 -13.67 3.07 -3.37
C GLN A 53 -15.10 2.56 -3.26
N SER A 54 -16.06 3.45 -3.02
CA SER A 54 -17.47 3.08 -2.95
C SER A 54 -18.05 2.67 -4.31
N ASN A 55 -17.61 3.31 -5.39
CA ASN A 55 -18.06 3.03 -6.76
C ASN A 55 -16.89 2.98 -7.76
N PRO A 56 -15.98 1.99 -7.63
CA PRO A 56 -14.82 1.88 -8.51
C PRO A 56 -15.25 1.51 -9.93
N TYR A 57 -14.50 2.01 -10.92
CA TYR A 57 -14.61 1.45 -12.26
C TYR A 57 -14.28 -0.05 -12.23
N PRO A 58 -14.80 -0.87 -13.16
CA PRO A 58 -14.57 -2.31 -13.15
C PRO A 58 -13.09 -2.72 -13.06
N TRP A 59 -12.18 -1.97 -13.70
CA TRP A 59 -10.74 -2.24 -13.66
C TRP A 59 -10.07 -1.79 -12.35
N GLU A 60 -10.71 -0.96 -11.53
CA GLU A 60 -10.19 -0.48 -10.24
C GLU A 60 -10.54 -1.41 -9.07
N ARG A 61 -11.46 -2.36 -9.28
CA ARG A 61 -11.87 -3.35 -8.26
C ARG A 61 -10.72 -4.25 -7.78
N VAL A 62 -9.65 -4.35 -8.57
CA VAL A 62 -8.40 -5.06 -8.25
C VAL A 62 -7.23 -4.09 -8.15
N ALA A 63 -7.45 -2.92 -7.57
CA ALA A 63 -6.38 -2.01 -7.22
C ALA A 63 -5.31 -2.71 -6.37
N LEU A 64 -4.07 -2.24 -6.48
CA LEU A 64 -3.00 -2.68 -5.59
C LEU A 64 -3.17 -2.00 -4.23
N PRO A 65 -2.84 -2.69 -3.12
CA PRO A 65 -2.74 -2.05 -1.82
C PRO A 65 -1.83 -0.82 -1.91
N ARG A 66 -2.26 0.30 -1.32
CA ARG A 66 -1.51 1.56 -1.27
C ARG A 66 -0.14 1.36 -0.60
N PHE A 67 -0.07 0.44 0.35
CA PHE A 67 1.17 0.11 1.06
C PHE A 67 1.16 -1.34 1.54
N ALA A 68 2.25 -2.08 1.31
CA ALA A 68 2.46 -3.40 1.91
C ALA A 68 3.90 -3.52 2.43
N LEU A 69 4.02 -3.78 3.73
CA LEU A 69 5.28 -4.03 4.44
C LEU A 69 5.38 -5.49 4.79
N TYR A 70 6.55 -6.06 4.49
CA TYR A 70 6.92 -7.43 4.75
C TYR A 70 8.04 -7.49 5.79
N GLY A 71 8.28 -8.71 6.27
CA GLY A 71 9.36 -8.98 7.22
C GLY A 71 10.72 -8.49 6.73
N GLY A 72 11.57 -8.12 7.67
CA GLY A 72 12.90 -7.58 7.36
C GLY A 72 12.88 -6.24 6.60
N GLY A 73 11.74 -5.53 6.58
CA GLY A 73 11.62 -4.16 6.10
C GLY A 73 11.37 -4.00 4.60
N ARG A 74 11.03 -5.06 3.87
CA ARG A 74 10.71 -4.96 2.43
C ARG A 74 9.34 -4.30 2.27
N VAL A 75 9.24 -3.28 1.42
CA VAL A 75 8.01 -2.54 1.15
C VAL A 75 7.66 -2.66 -0.33
N VAL A 76 6.39 -2.90 -0.63
CA VAL A 76 5.80 -2.88 -1.98
C VAL A 76 4.69 -1.82 -2.01
N VAL A 77 4.74 -0.93 -2.99
CA VAL A 77 3.77 0.17 -3.19
C VAL A 77 3.35 0.26 -4.65
N PRO A 78 2.20 0.88 -4.96
CA PRO A 78 1.80 1.12 -6.35
C PRO A 78 2.85 1.90 -7.15
N GLY A 79 2.99 1.51 -8.41
CA GLY A 79 3.85 2.13 -9.40
C GLY A 79 3.05 2.68 -10.56
N ARG A 80 3.75 3.36 -11.48
CA ARG A 80 3.16 3.76 -12.75
C ARG A 80 2.90 2.50 -13.58
N GLY A 81 1.63 2.22 -13.83
CA GLY A 81 1.21 1.11 -14.71
C GLY A 81 1.63 1.30 -16.16
N ASP A 82 1.45 0.26 -16.95
CA ASP A 82 1.71 0.24 -18.39
C ASP A 82 0.50 -0.32 -19.12
N GLY A 83 -0.17 0.50 -19.93
CA GLY A 83 -1.46 0.15 -20.52
C GLY A 83 -2.51 -0.26 -19.47
N ALA A 84 -3.02 -1.48 -19.60
CA ALA A 84 -3.97 -2.11 -18.67
C ALA A 84 -3.28 -2.87 -17.51
N LEU A 85 -1.94 -2.93 -17.50
CA LEU A 85 -1.17 -3.58 -16.44
C LEU A 85 -0.99 -2.64 -15.25
N PHE A 86 -1.51 -3.03 -14.09
CA PHE A 86 -1.07 -2.43 -12.83
C PHE A 86 0.39 -2.77 -12.58
N ALA A 87 1.14 -1.81 -12.02
CA ALA A 87 2.53 -2.01 -11.67
C ALA A 87 2.75 -1.65 -10.20
N ALA A 88 3.77 -2.26 -9.61
CA ALA A 88 4.24 -1.92 -8.28
C ALA A 88 5.74 -1.64 -8.31
N ARG A 89 6.22 -1.00 -7.24
CA ARG A 89 7.62 -0.73 -6.98
C ARG A 89 7.96 -1.24 -5.59
N GLU A 90 9.22 -1.58 -5.36
CA GLU A 90 9.69 -2.08 -4.08
C GLU A 90 10.97 -1.41 -3.60
N TYR A 91 11.06 -1.21 -2.29
CA TYR A 91 12.24 -0.71 -1.60
C TYR A 91 12.37 -1.38 -0.24
N ARG A 92 13.47 -1.07 0.48
CA ARG A 92 13.73 -1.62 1.80
C ARG A 92 13.92 -0.53 2.84
N LEU A 93 13.22 -0.65 3.95
CA LEU A 93 13.43 0.17 5.13
C LEU A 93 14.66 -0.32 5.90
N PRO A 94 15.50 0.59 6.43
CA PRO A 94 16.50 0.24 7.42
C PRO A 94 15.85 -0.43 8.64
N LYS A 95 16.56 -1.38 9.27
CA LYS A 95 16.05 -2.17 10.42
C LYS A 95 15.44 -1.30 11.53
N ALA A 96 16.08 -0.18 11.86
CA ALA A 96 15.57 0.76 12.86
C ALA A 96 14.23 1.38 12.46
N ARG A 97 14.10 1.83 11.20
CA ARG A 97 12.85 2.41 10.66
C ARG A 97 11.74 1.38 10.53
N TYR A 98 12.08 0.14 10.16
CA TYR A 98 11.12 -0.97 10.13
C TYR A 98 10.53 -1.23 11.52
N ARG A 99 11.36 -1.33 12.56
CA ARG A 99 10.90 -1.50 13.95
C ARG A 99 10.07 -0.32 14.44
N ALA A 100 10.53 0.90 14.17
CA ALA A 100 9.80 2.12 14.55
C ALA A 100 8.42 2.19 13.88
N LEU A 101 8.30 1.81 12.61
CA LEU A 101 7.01 1.79 11.91
C LEU A 101 6.04 0.77 12.50
N VAL A 102 6.53 -0.42 12.90
CA VAL A 102 5.68 -1.41 13.56
C VAL A 102 5.25 -0.92 14.94
N ALA A 103 6.16 -0.34 15.74
CA ALA A 103 5.80 0.26 17.03
C ALA A 103 4.75 1.36 16.87
N ALA A 104 4.92 2.25 15.89
CA ALA A 104 3.93 3.29 15.60
C ALA A 104 2.55 2.73 15.20
N ALA A 105 2.51 1.55 14.54
CA ALA A 105 1.24 0.88 14.24
C ALA A 105 0.55 0.37 15.52
N TYR A 106 1.32 -0.18 16.47
CA TYR A 106 0.82 -0.58 17.79
C TYR A 106 0.33 0.64 18.59
N ASP A 107 1.09 1.74 18.59
CA ASP A 107 0.70 2.99 19.27
C ASP A 107 -0.59 3.60 18.68
N ALA A 108 -0.81 3.41 17.38
CA ALA A 108 -2.06 3.79 16.71
C ALA A 108 -3.25 2.88 17.08
N GLY A 109 -3.03 1.78 17.80
CA GLY A 109 -4.04 0.80 18.21
C GLY A 109 -4.44 -0.17 17.09
N LEU A 110 -3.54 -0.43 16.12
CA LEU A 110 -3.77 -1.39 15.03
C LEU A 110 -3.50 -2.86 15.44
N ASP A 111 -3.05 -3.09 16.67
CA ASP A 111 -2.83 -4.41 17.28
C ASP A 111 -4.12 -5.14 17.65
N ARG A 112 -5.26 -4.52 17.37
CA ARG A 112 -6.62 -5.07 17.51
C ARG A 112 -7.46 -4.67 16.31
N SER A 113 -8.47 -5.46 16.00
CA SER A 113 -9.43 -5.12 14.94
C SER A 113 -10.37 -4.01 15.41
N ALA A 114 -10.67 -3.06 14.54
CA ALA A 114 -11.59 -1.97 14.84
C ALA A 114 -12.36 -1.50 13.59
N LEU A 115 -13.53 -0.91 13.81
CA LEU A 115 -14.29 -0.21 12.77
C LEU A 115 -14.49 1.24 13.22
N HIS A 116 -13.93 2.17 12.45
CA HIS A 116 -14.17 3.59 12.57
C HIS A 116 -15.16 3.99 11.46
N ASP A 117 -16.43 3.89 11.78
CA ASP A 117 -17.53 4.22 10.87
C ASP A 117 -17.84 5.73 10.91
N ASP A 118 -18.23 6.29 9.78
CA ASP A 118 -18.80 7.65 9.68
C ASP A 118 -20.15 7.55 8.95
N ARG A 119 -21.20 7.38 9.76
CA ARG A 119 -22.56 7.17 9.27
C ARG A 119 -23.19 8.40 8.65
N SER A 120 -22.53 9.56 8.72
CA SER A 120 -23.02 10.77 8.07
C SER A 120 -22.80 10.76 6.55
N GLN A 121 -21.94 9.87 6.05
CA GLN A 121 -21.58 9.79 4.63
C GLN A 121 -22.07 8.48 4.02
N THR A 122 -23.05 8.59 3.12
CA THR A 122 -23.46 7.49 2.25
C THR A 122 -22.44 7.34 1.12
N ASP A 123 -22.16 6.10 0.71
CA ASP A 123 -21.24 5.79 -0.40
C ASP A 123 -19.82 6.37 -0.21
N ALA A 124 -19.33 6.38 1.03
CA ALA A 124 -17.98 6.80 1.33
C ALA A 124 -16.94 5.73 0.99
N ASP A 125 -15.77 6.19 0.54
CA ASP A 125 -14.58 5.35 0.44
C ASP A 125 -14.15 4.83 1.82
N ALA A 126 -13.42 3.73 1.85
CA ALA A 126 -12.87 3.16 3.07
C ALA A 126 -11.38 2.85 2.92
N THR A 127 -10.64 3.01 4.02
CA THR A 127 -9.28 2.47 4.16
C THR A 127 -9.29 1.30 5.12
N GLU A 128 -8.69 0.18 4.71
CA GLU A 128 -8.51 -1.00 5.54
C GLU A 128 -7.02 -1.21 5.82
N VAL A 129 -6.70 -1.39 7.10
CA VAL A 129 -5.33 -1.55 7.60
C VAL A 129 -5.23 -2.91 8.27
N ALA A 130 -4.46 -3.82 7.69
CA ALA A 130 -4.19 -5.11 8.28
C ALA A 130 -2.80 -5.13 8.92
N LEU A 131 -2.70 -5.37 10.22
CA LEU A 131 -1.45 -5.54 10.96
C LEU A 131 -1.31 -6.99 11.43
N ARG A 132 -0.13 -7.58 11.24
CA ARG A 132 0.21 -8.88 11.82
C ARG A 132 0.67 -8.72 13.26
N THR A 133 0.01 -9.44 14.15
CA THR A 133 0.37 -9.63 15.55
C THR A 133 0.73 -11.10 15.80
N PRO A 134 1.21 -11.46 17.00
CA PRO A 134 1.46 -12.87 17.36
C PRO A 134 0.23 -13.76 17.22
N ASP A 135 -0.98 -13.23 17.42
CA ASP A 135 -2.23 -13.98 17.37
C ASP A 135 -2.83 -14.09 15.95
N GLY A 136 -2.27 -13.39 14.97
CA GLY A 136 -2.79 -13.37 13.60
C GLY A 136 -2.88 -11.97 12.99
N LEU A 137 -3.71 -11.82 11.96
CA LEU A 137 -3.97 -10.51 11.34
C LEU A 137 -5.10 -9.81 12.09
N ARG A 138 -4.88 -8.52 12.38
CA ARG A 138 -5.85 -7.60 12.94
C ARG A 138 -6.20 -6.58 11.88
N VAL A 139 -7.48 -6.33 11.67
CA VAL A 139 -7.96 -5.47 10.57
C VAL A 139 -8.72 -4.30 11.17
N THR A 140 -8.25 -3.10 10.87
CA THR A 140 -8.91 -1.85 11.21
C THR A 140 -9.44 -1.19 9.96
N LYS A 141 -10.74 -0.89 9.93
CA LYS A 141 -11.41 -0.21 8.82
C LYS A 141 -11.78 1.21 9.22
N VAL A 142 -11.47 2.17 8.36
CA VAL A 142 -11.84 3.58 8.51
C VAL A 142 -12.71 3.98 7.32
N VAL A 143 -13.98 4.24 7.55
CA VAL A 143 -14.93 4.76 6.55
C VAL A 143 -14.78 6.27 6.47
N ALA A 144 -14.84 6.82 5.26
CA ALA A 144 -14.66 8.25 4.96
C ALA A 144 -13.37 8.85 5.56
N PRO A 145 -12.18 8.29 5.24
CA PRO A 145 -10.93 8.69 5.89
C PRO A 145 -10.60 10.19 5.75
N ASP A 146 -11.08 10.85 4.69
CA ASP A 146 -10.88 12.27 4.44
C ASP A 146 -11.68 13.19 5.37
N GLY A 147 -12.72 12.66 6.05
CA GLY A 147 -13.54 13.42 7.01
C GLY A 147 -12.81 13.75 8.33
N GLY A 148 -11.58 13.27 8.51
CA GLY A 148 -10.84 13.44 9.77
C GLY A 148 -11.45 12.62 10.91
N GLY A 149 -11.28 13.09 12.15
CA GLY A 149 -11.83 12.46 13.35
C GLY A 149 -11.07 12.82 14.62
N ASP A 150 -11.46 12.24 15.75
CA ASP A 150 -10.80 12.39 17.05
C ASP A 150 -10.39 11.04 17.65
N GLY A 151 -9.73 11.09 18.81
CA GLY A 151 -9.42 9.90 19.62
C GLY A 151 -8.66 8.81 18.86
N ALA A 152 -9.22 7.58 18.88
CA ALA A 152 -8.61 6.43 18.22
C ALA A 152 -8.58 6.55 16.69
N ARG A 153 -9.63 7.16 16.11
CA ARG A 153 -9.73 7.37 14.67
C ARG A 153 -8.63 8.32 14.18
N ALA A 154 -8.44 9.44 14.88
CA ALA A 154 -7.36 10.40 14.57
C ALA A 154 -5.98 9.73 14.58
N ARG A 155 -5.67 8.91 15.60
CA ARG A 155 -4.38 8.21 15.67
C ARG A 155 -4.12 7.27 14.49
N VAL A 156 -5.15 6.56 14.02
CA VAL A 156 -5.03 5.71 12.83
C VAL A 156 -4.79 6.56 11.57
N LEU A 157 -5.52 7.66 11.41
CA LEU A 157 -5.35 8.58 10.28
C LEU A 157 -3.96 9.25 10.28
N ASP A 158 -3.46 9.67 11.45
CA ASP A 158 -2.12 10.23 11.63
C ASP A 158 -1.04 9.21 11.27
N PHE A 159 -1.20 7.96 11.69
CA PHE A 159 -0.31 6.87 11.31
C PHE A 159 -0.29 6.65 9.78
N LEU A 160 -1.46 6.65 9.14
CA LEU A 160 -1.58 6.49 7.69
C LEU A 160 -0.93 7.65 6.92
N ALA A 161 -1.07 8.88 7.41
CA ALA A 161 -0.41 10.06 6.86
C ALA A 161 1.13 9.99 7.03
N GLY A 162 1.60 9.37 8.11
CA GLY A 162 3.02 9.18 8.43
C GLY A 162 3.71 8.03 7.67
N LEU A 163 3.01 7.28 6.81
CA LEU A 163 3.59 6.16 6.09
C LEU A 163 4.79 6.58 5.23
N PRO A 164 5.87 5.76 5.19
CA PRO A 164 7.05 6.09 4.39
C PRO A 164 6.70 6.22 2.90
N GLN A 165 7.19 7.29 2.29
CA GLN A 165 7.12 7.48 0.86
C GLN A 165 8.24 6.71 0.16
N PRO A 166 7.99 6.15 -1.05
CA PRO A 166 9.03 5.48 -1.82
C PRO A 166 10.14 6.46 -2.20
N PRO A 167 11.42 6.09 -2.04
CA PRO A 167 12.54 6.83 -2.62
C PRO A 167 12.39 7.03 -4.13
N ARG A 168 13.02 8.07 -4.69
CA ARG A 168 12.93 8.38 -6.14
C ARG A 168 13.44 7.24 -7.02
N ASP A 169 14.43 6.50 -6.54
CA ASP A 169 15.16 5.41 -7.20
C ASP A 169 14.63 4.01 -6.82
N THR A 170 13.39 3.92 -6.33
CA THR A 170 12.75 2.63 -5.99
C THR A 170 12.70 1.68 -7.19
N ALA A 171 13.11 0.43 -6.98
CA ALA A 171 13.15 -0.59 -8.01
C ALA A 171 11.74 -1.05 -8.45
N PRO A 172 11.55 -1.48 -9.70
CA PRO A 172 10.30 -2.13 -10.11
C PRO A 172 10.08 -3.45 -9.37
N TYR A 173 8.85 -3.69 -8.90
CA TYR A 173 8.48 -4.99 -8.33
C TYR A 173 8.43 -6.07 -9.42
N ARG A 174 8.99 -7.24 -9.12
CA ARG A 174 8.99 -8.40 -10.02
C ARG A 174 8.06 -9.48 -9.47
N PRO A 175 6.78 -9.53 -9.90
CA PRO A 175 5.83 -10.52 -9.41
C PRO A 175 6.13 -11.92 -9.96
N ALA A 176 5.88 -12.95 -9.15
CA ALA A 176 5.94 -14.35 -9.61
C ALA A 176 4.67 -14.77 -10.39
N ALA A 177 3.59 -14.00 -10.27
CA ALA A 177 2.29 -14.30 -10.84
C ALA A 177 1.49 -13.03 -11.13
N LEU A 178 0.58 -13.09 -12.10
CA LEU A 178 -0.40 -12.05 -12.38
C LEU A 178 -1.81 -12.59 -12.12
N ALA A 179 -2.67 -11.78 -11.53
CA ALA A 179 -4.10 -11.98 -11.56
C ALA A 179 -4.70 -11.26 -12.76
N VAL A 180 -5.62 -11.93 -13.44
CA VAL A 180 -6.48 -11.37 -14.47
C VAL A 180 -7.89 -11.38 -13.90
N LEU A 181 -8.47 -10.20 -13.68
CA LEU A 181 -9.87 -10.07 -13.28
C LEU A 181 -10.69 -9.57 -14.48
N ALA A 182 -11.75 -10.30 -14.80
CA ALA A 182 -12.71 -9.98 -15.84
C ALA A 182 -14.08 -9.72 -15.24
N THR A 183 -14.51 -8.47 -15.26
CA THR A 183 -15.86 -8.07 -14.83
C THR A 183 -16.77 -8.06 -16.06
N GLY A 184 -17.72 -9.00 -16.10
CA GLY A 184 -18.66 -9.17 -17.20
C GLY A 184 -19.89 -8.27 -17.09
N GLY A 185 -20.74 -8.30 -18.12
CA GLY A 185 -21.98 -7.52 -18.15
C GLY A 185 -21.74 -6.01 -18.24
N VAL A 186 -20.55 -5.60 -18.69
CA VAL A 186 -20.25 -4.20 -18.94
C VAL A 186 -20.79 -3.82 -20.31
N ASP A 187 -21.43 -2.65 -20.40
CA ASP A 187 -21.86 -2.11 -21.68
C ASP A 187 -20.64 -1.94 -22.60
N ALA A 188 -20.78 -2.43 -23.84
CA ALA A 188 -19.81 -2.20 -24.90
C ALA A 188 -19.70 -0.69 -25.21
N GLY A 189 -20.74 0.08 -24.90
CA GLY A 189 -20.88 1.47 -25.32
C GLY A 189 -20.77 1.54 -26.86
N THR A 190 -20.14 2.60 -27.36
CA THR A 190 -19.86 2.74 -28.81
C THR A 190 -18.63 1.96 -29.29
N ARG A 191 -17.94 1.22 -28.40
CA ARG A 191 -16.67 0.58 -28.73
C ARG A 191 -16.86 -0.90 -29.03
N THR A 192 -16.43 -1.32 -30.21
CA THR A 192 -16.41 -2.73 -30.60
C THR A 192 -15.48 -3.53 -29.67
N PRO A 193 -15.99 -4.55 -28.94
CA PRO A 193 -15.16 -5.40 -28.10
C PRO A 193 -14.13 -6.19 -28.93
N ARG A 194 -12.93 -6.36 -28.39
CA ARG A 194 -11.86 -7.17 -29.00
C ARG A 194 -11.97 -8.62 -28.54
N PRO A 195 -11.77 -9.62 -29.42
CA PRO A 195 -11.71 -11.02 -28.99
C PRO A 195 -10.63 -11.24 -27.92
N TRP A 196 -10.98 -11.94 -26.84
CA TRP A 196 -10.00 -12.34 -25.82
C TRP A 196 -8.99 -13.36 -26.39
N PRO A 197 -7.68 -13.06 -26.36
CA PRO A 197 -6.71 -13.87 -27.10
C PRO A 197 -6.09 -15.00 -26.27
N LEU A 198 -6.22 -14.98 -24.93
CA LEU A 198 -5.56 -15.96 -24.07
C LEU A 198 -6.46 -17.16 -23.76
N ARG A 199 -5.85 -18.31 -23.50
CA ARG A 199 -6.53 -19.49 -22.97
C ARG A 199 -6.29 -19.64 -21.45
N PRO A 200 -7.23 -20.24 -20.71
CA PRO A 200 -8.62 -20.51 -21.12
C PRO A 200 -9.44 -19.23 -21.35
N PRO A 201 -10.65 -19.32 -21.95
CA PRO A 201 -11.59 -18.20 -22.03
C PRO A 201 -11.84 -17.49 -20.68
N LEU A 202 -12.25 -16.22 -20.74
CA LEU A 202 -12.56 -15.40 -19.55
C LEU A 202 -13.70 -15.97 -18.70
N ALA A 203 -14.72 -16.55 -19.35
CA ALA A 203 -15.88 -17.13 -18.68
C ALA A 203 -15.54 -18.32 -17.77
N GLU A 204 -14.40 -18.98 -18.01
CA GLU A 204 -13.91 -20.14 -17.25
C GLU A 204 -12.97 -19.71 -16.10
N GLY A 205 -13.07 -18.47 -15.62
CA GLY A 205 -12.36 -18.03 -14.42
C GLY A 205 -12.98 -18.59 -13.14
N VAL A 206 -12.27 -18.41 -12.03
CA VAL A 206 -12.83 -18.60 -10.69
C VAL A 206 -13.76 -17.42 -10.40
N ARG A 207 -15.01 -17.70 -10.04
CA ARG A 207 -15.96 -16.65 -9.66
C ARG A 207 -15.54 -16.00 -8.34
N THR A 208 -15.50 -14.68 -8.34
CA THR A 208 -15.18 -13.80 -7.21
C THR A 208 -16.35 -12.83 -6.99
N ARG A 209 -16.27 -11.98 -5.97
CA ARG A 209 -17.27 -10.92 -5.75
C ARG A 209 -17.31 -9.93 -6.93
N ASP A 210 -16.16 -9.71 -7.56
CA ASP A 210 -15.97 -8.64 -8.55
C ASP A 210 -15.90 -9.14 -10.02
N GLY A 211 -16.06 -10.44 -10.25
CA GLY A 211 -16.14 -11.03 -11.58
C GLY A 211 -15.51 -12.41 -11.68
N GLN A 212 -14.92 -12.71 -12.84
CA GLN A 212 -14.14 -13.92 -13.09
C GLN A 212 -12.66 -13.62 -12.90
N CYS A 213 -11.97 -14.38 -12.06
CA CYS A 213 -10.55 -14.20 -11.81
C CYS A 213 -9.74 -15.41 -12.25
N ARG A 214 -8.50 -15.17 -12.71
CA ARG A 214 -7.50 -16.22 -12.88
C ARG A 214 -6.12 -15.76 -12.44
N VAL A 215 -5.38 -16.65 -11.81
CA VAL A 215 -3.95 -16.46 -11.51
C VAL A 215 -3.11 -17.15 -12.57
N LEU A 216 -2.28 -16.38 -13.26
CA LEU A 216 -1.33 -16.83 -14.28
C LEU A 216 0.09 -16.82 -13.71
N ARG A 217 0.90 -17.79 -14.14
CA ARG A 217 2.30 -17.95 -13.70
C ARG A 217 3.21 -18.25 -14.89
N GLY A 218 4.52 -18.05 -14.70
CA GLY A 218 5.52 -18.41 -15.69
C GLY A 218 5.25 -17.78 -17.07
N PRO A 219 5.37 -18.55 -18.17
CA PRO A 219 5.14 -18.04 -19.52
C PRO A 219 3.77 -17.37 -19.73
N ALA A 220 2.71 -17.92 -19.14
CA ALA A 220 1.35 -17.36 -19.28
C ALA A 220 1.23 -15.99 -18.59
N ALA A 221 1.90 -15.77 -17.46
CA ALA A 221 1.96 -14.46 -16.82
C ALA A 221 2.72 -13.45 -17.70
N ALA A 222 3.82 -13.86 -18.33
CA ALA A 222 4.58 -13.00 -19.23
C ALA A 222 3.77 -12.62 -20.48
N GLU A 223 3.01 -13.55 -21.03
CA GLU A 223 2.10 -13.30 -22.16
C GLU A 223 0.98 -12.32 -21.78
N ALA A 224 0.32 -12.54 -20.65
CA ALA A 224 -0.69 -11.62 -20.13
C ALA A 224 -0.12 -10.22 -19.85
N GLY A 225 1.10 -10.14 -19.35
CA GLY A 225 1.79 -8.85 -19.15
C GLY A 225 2.00 -8.08 -20.46
N ARG A 226 2.42 -8.75 -21.54
CA ARG A 226 2.55 -8.12 -22.87
C ARG A 226 1.20 -7.69 -23.44
N LEU A 227 0.18 -8.53 -23.30
CA LEU A 227 -1.18 -8.19 -23.71
C LEU A 227 -1.68 -6.93 -22.99
N ALA A 228 -1.47 -6.88 -21.67
CA ALA A 228 -1.89 -5.78 -20.83
C ALA A 228 -1.18 -4.46 -21.18
N ALA A 229 0.14 -4.50 -21.44
CA ALA A 229 0.91 -3.34 -21.88
C ALA A 229 0.40 -2.77 -23.22
N GLY A 230 -0.04 -3.63 -24.15
CA GLY A 230 -0.61 -3.22 -25.43
C GLY A 230 -2.10 -2.83 -25.39
N ALA A 231 -2.75 -2.90 -24.24
CA ALA A 231 -4.16 -2.60 -24.07
C ALA A 231 -4.35 -1.32 -23.24
N ARG A 232 -5.46 -0.61 -23.44
CA ARG A 232 -5.90 0.45 -22.51
C ARG A 232 -6.73 -0.16 -21.38
N ARG A 233 -6.77 0.47 -20.21
CA ARG A 233 -7.63 0.03 -19.07
C ARG A 233 -9.11 -0.07 -19.44
N ASP A 234 -9.55 0.76 -20.37
CA ASP A 234 -10.92 0.82 -20.87
C ASP A 234 -11.15 -0.05 -22.13
N THR A 235 -10.22 -0.95 -22.45
CA THR A 235 -10.40 -1.94 -23.53
C THR A 235 -11.49 -2.92 -23.16
N ARG A 236 -12.46 -3.10 -24.06
CA ARG A 236 -13.51 -4.10 -23.93
C ARG A 236 -13.09 -5.39 -24.59
N TRP A 237 -13.29 -6.50 -23.91
CA TRP A 237 -12.95 -7.84 -24.40
C TRP A 237 -14.21 -8.68 -24.57
N SER A 238 -14.33 -9.41 -25.67
CA SER A 238 -15.39 -10.41 -25.85
C SER A 238 -14.90 -11.80 -25.44
N GLY A 239 -15.77 -12.54 -24.76
CA GLY A 239 -15.57 -13.94 -24.41
C GLY A 239 -16.91 -14.66 -24.36
N GLY A 240 -17.18 -15.48 -25.37
CA GLY A 240 -18.54 -16.00 -25.58
C GLY A 240 -19.50 -14.86 -25.95
N GLU A 241 -20.69 -14.84 -25.34
CA GLU A 241 -21.72 -13.82 -25.55
C GLU A 241 -21.52 -12.55 -24.68
N LEU A 242 -20.52 -12.56 -23.80
CA LEU A 242 -20.30 -11.49 -22.83
C LEU A 242 -19.18 -10.55 -23.24
N THR A 243 -19.38 -9.27 -22.89
CA THR A 243 -18.33 -8.25 -22.90
C THR A 243 -17.79 -8.05 -21.49
N TYR A 244 -16.46 -7.93 -21.40
CA TYR A 244 -15.71 -7.81 -20.16
C TYR A 244 -14.87 -6.54 -20.13
N ALA A 245 -14.77 -5.94 -18.95
CA ALA A 245 -13.63 -5.12 -18.56
C ALA A 245 -12.58 -6.04 -17.95
N VAL A 246 -11.31 -5.90 -18.35
CA VAL A 246 -10.24 -6.77 -17.84
C VAL A 246 -9.13 -5.94 -17.21
N ALA A 247 -8.77 -6.31 -15.98
CA ALA A 247 -7.63 -5.75 -15.26
C ALA A 247 -6.55 -6.81 -15.03
N PHE A 248 -5.29 -6.38 -15.12
CA PHE A 248 -4.12 -7.23 -14.91
C PHE A 248 -3.35 -6.70 -13.71
N ARG A 249 -3.33 -7.48 -12.63
CA ARG A 249 -2.77 -7.08 -11.33
C ARG A 249 -1.60 -8.00 -10.95
N PRO A 250 -0.41 -7.48 -10.63
CA PRO A 250 0.65 -8.29 -10.08
C PRO A 250 0.26 -8.84 -8.71
N LEU A 251 0.54 -10.11 -8.46
CA LEU A 251 0.32 -10.70 -7.13
C LEU A 251 1.48 -10.35 -6.20
N TYR A 252 1.13 -10.05 -4.96
CA TYR A 252 2.04 -9.90 -3.85
C TYR A 252 2.49 -11.28 -3.31
N PRO A 253 3.60 -11.35 -2.55
CA PRO A 253 4.21 -12.62 -2.13
C PRO A 253 3.28 -13.60 -1.42
N GLU A 254 2.34 -13.13 -0.63
CA GLU A 254 1.38 -13.91 0.13
C GLU A 254 0.16 -14.32 -0.70
N GLU A 255 -0.11 -13.62 -1.80
CA GLU A 255 -1.27 -13.85 -2.66
C GLU A 255 -0.95 -14.97 -3.66
N LYS A 256 -1.74 -16.04 -3.60
CA LYS A 256 -1.55 -17.26 -4.40
C LYS A 256 -2.76 -17.61 -5.25
N ARG A 257 -3.95 -17.13 -4.88
CA ARG A 257 -5.21 -17.48 -5.52
C ARG A 257 -6.13 -16.27 -5.59
N CYS A 258 -7.17 -16.39 -6.41
CA CYS A 258 -8.16 -15.32 -6.60
C CYS A 258 -8.86 -14.90 -5.30
N ALA A 259 -9.12 -15.86 -4.40
CA ALA A 259 -9.72 -15.59 -3.09
C ALA A 259 -8.84 -14.73 -2.16
N ASP A 260 -7.56 -14.49 -2.50
CA ASP A 260 -6.69 -13.61 -1.72
C ASP A 260 -6.82 -12.14 -2.17
N LEU A 261 -7.61 -11.87 -3.22
CA LEU A 261 -7.87 -10.54 -3.79
C LEU A 261 -9.24 -9.97 -3.40
N ASP A 262 -10.10 -10.81 -2.82
CA ASP A 262 -11.44 -10.45 -2.37
C ASP A 262 -11.36 -9.67 -1.04
#